data_AF-A0A257MTY3-F1
#
_entry.id   AF-A0A257MTY3-F1
#
_cell.length_a   1.000
_cell.length_b   1.000
_cell.length_c   1.000
_cell.angle_alpha   90.00
_cell.angle_beta   90.00
_cell.angle_gamma   90.00
#
_symmetry.space_group_name_H-M   'P 1'
#
loop_
_entity.id
_entity.type
_entity.pdbx_description
1 polymer ?
#
loop_
_entity_poly.entity_id
_entity_poly.type
_entity_poly.pdbx_seq_one_letter_code
_entity_poly.pdbx_strand_id
1 'polypeptide(L)' 'QIADIEAAYSVELDDYEMAVKLVDNTAPAVFKMHHAMCEVATHRQWAVSVLNRQQCYGVNGEKSLERVEVSV' A
#
# COMPACT_ATOMS: atom_id res chain seq x y z
N GLN A 1 3.37 18.62 13.08
CA GLN A 1 2.21 18.70 12.17
C GLN A 1 2.51 18.10 10.80
N ILE A 2 3.48 18.56 9.99
CA ILE A 2 3.74 17.97 8.66
C ILE A 2 4.02 16.46 8.74
N ALA A 3 4.97 16.05 9.59
CA ALA A 3 5.32 14.63 9.76
C ALA A 3 4.12 13.79 10.23
N ASP A 4 3.30 14.32 11.14
CA ASP A 4 2.11 13.62 11.65
C ASP A 4 1.05 13.44 10.55
N ILE A 5 0.93 14.42 9.64
CA ILE A 5 0.03 14.34 8.49
C ILE A 5 0.54 13.30 7.48
N GLU A 6 1.83 13.31 7.17
CA GLU A 6 2.42 12.34 6.24
C GLU A 6 2.30 10.90 6.76
N ALA A 7 2.52 10.70 8.07
CA ALA A 7 2.32 9.42 8.74
C ALA A 7 0.84 8.98 8.81
N ALA A 8 -0.12 9.88 8.61
CA ALA A 8 -1.54 9.51 8.50
C ALA A 8 -1.92 9.10 7.05
N TYR A 9 -1.08 9.43 6.06
CA TYR A 9 -1.31 9.10 4.65
C TYR A 9 -0.63 7.80 4.19
N SER A 10 0.26 7.23 5.01
CA SER A 10 0.80 5.88 4.82
C SER A 10 -0.32 4.84 4.73
N VAL A 11 0.03 3.71 4.14
CA VAL A 11 -0.93 2.65 3.77
C VAL A 11 -0.88 1.54 4.80
N GLU A 12 -2.01 0.96 5.17
CA GLU A 12 -2.03 -0.24 6.01
C GLU A 12 -1.44 -1.45 5.28
N LEU A 13 -0.74 -2.34 6.00
CA LEU A 13 -0.07 -3.49 5.39
C LEU A 13 -1.06 -4.38 4.62
N ASP A 14 -2.23 -4.68 5.19
CA ASP A 14 -3.28 -5.49 4.56
C ASP A 14 -3.79 -4.87 3.24
N ASP A 15 -3.94 -3.54 3.21
CA ASP A 15 -4.34 -2.84 1.99
C ASP A 15 -3.25 -2.90 0.92
N TYR A 16 -1.98 -2.77 1.33
CA TYR A 16 -0.84 -2.91 0.43
C TYR A 16 -0.75 -4.30 -0.17
N GLU A 17 -0.80 -5.35 0.64
CA GLU A 17 -0.74 -6.74 0.17
C GLU A 17 -1.89 -7.07 -0.79
N MET A 18 -3.10 -6.59 -0.47
CA MET A 18 -4.27 -6.75 -1.33
C MET A 18 -4.11 -6.00 -2.66
N ALA A 19 -3.59 -4.77 -2.61
CA ALA A 19 -3.33 -3.96 -3.79
C ALA A 19 -2.29 -4.61 -4.72
N VAL A 20 -1.21 -5.16 -4.17
CA VAL A 20 -0.22 -5.94 -4.93
C VAL A 20 -0.89 -7.13 -5.60
N LYS A 21 -1.75 -7.86 -4.89
CA LYS A 21 -2.43 -9.03 -5.47
C LYS A 21 -3.44 -8.67 -6.56
N LEU A 22 -4.12 -7.54 -6.45
CA LEU A 22 -5.11 -7.09 -7.44
C LEU A 22 -4.51 -6.61 -8.77
N VAL A 23 -3.25 -6.16 -8.77
CA VAL A 23 -2.57 -5.72 -10.01
C VAL A 23 -1.75 -6.82 -10.68
N ASP A 24 -1.55 -7.95 -10.01
CA ASP A 24 -0.91 -9.15 -10.54
C ASP A 24 -1.76 -9.75 -11.66
N ASN A 25 -1.22 -9.79 -12.88
CA ASN A 25 -1.91 -10.33 -14.06
C ASN A 25 -2.22 -11.83 -13.95
N THR A 26 -1.61 -12.53 -12.99
CA THR A 26 -1.87 -13.96 -12.72
C THR A 26 -2.92 -14.17 -11.63
N ALA A 27 -3.45 -13.11 -11.02
CA ALA A 27 -4.46 -13.21 -9.98
C ALA A 27 -5.79 -13.76 -10.53
N PRO A 28 -6.50 -14.62 -9.77
CA PRO A 28 -7.85 -15.02 -10.11
C PRO A 28 -8.78 -13.81 -10.24
N ALA A 29 -9.76 -13.85 -11.14
CA ALA A 29 -10.70 -12.74 -11.35
C ALA A 29 -11.45 -12.34 -10.07
N VAL A 30 -11.74 -13.33 -9.21
CA VAL A 30 -12.30 -13.14 -7.87
C VAL A 30 -11.56 -14.05 -6.89
N PHE A 31 -11.14 -13.51 -5.74
CA PHE A 31 -10.48 -14.25 -4.67
C PHE A 31 -10.86 -13.70 -3.29
N LYS A 32 -10.44 -14.38 -2.22
CA LYS A 32 -10.64 -13.93 -0.84
C LYS A 32 -9.29 -13.59 -0.21
N MET A 33 -9.20 -12.43 0.44
CA MET A 33 -7.98 -11.95 1.11
C MET A 33 -8.37 -11.00 2.26
N HIS A 34 -7.64 -11.03 3.38
CA HIS A 34 -7.96 -10.24 4.60
C HIS A 34 -9.44 -10.28 5.00
N HIS A 35 -10.06 -11.47 4.98
CA HIS A 35 -11.48 -11.67 5.27
C HIS A 35 -12.48 -10.97 4.31
N ALA A 36 -12.01 -10.36 3.21
CA ALA A 36 -12.82 -9.69 2.21
C ALA A 36 -12.85 -10.46 0.87
N MET A 37 -13.89 -10.22 0.08
CA MET A 37 -13.97 -10.64 -1.32
C MET A 37 -13.28 -9.60 -2.19
N CYS A 38 -12.36 -10.05 -3.04
CA CYS A 38 -11.57 -9.22 -3.93
C CYS A 38 -11.90 -9.56 -5.37
N GLU A 39 -12.56 -8.64 -6.08
CA GLU A 39 -12.80 -8.76 -7.52
C GLU A 39 -11.79 -7.88 -8.27
N VAL A 40 -10.97 -8.49 -9.13
CA VAL A 40 -9.86 -7.80 -9.81
C VAL A 40 -10.37 -6.62 -10.62
N ALA A 41 -11.38 -6.81 -11.47
CA ALA A 41 -11.91 -5.76 -12.33
C ALA A 41 -12.49 -4.58 -11.51
N THR A 42 -13.16 -4.87 -10.40
CA THR A 42 -13.81 -3.88 -9.54
C THR A 42 -12.80 -3.07 -8.73
N HIS A 43 -11.75 -3.72 -8.19
CA HIS A 43 -10.83 -3.08 -7.25
C HIS A 43 -9.49 -2.65 -7.85
N ARG A 44 -9.21 -2.89 -9.14
CA ARG A 44 -7.92 -2.56 -9.77
C ARG A 44 -7.53 -1.09 -9.64
N GLN A 45 -8.46 -0.17 -9.83
CA GLN A 45 -8.15 1.27 -9.74
C GLN A 45 -7.85 1.69 -8.30
N TRP A 46 -8.56 1.13 -7.32
CA TRP A 46 -8.25 1.31 -5.91
C TRP A 46 -6.85 0.79 -5.58
N ALA A 47 -6.50 -0.42 -6.02
CA ALA A 47 -5.18 -1.01 -5.82
C ALA A 47 -4.06 -0.11 -6.36
N VAL A 48 -4.20 0.43 -7.58
CA VAL A 48 -3.24 1.38 -8.14
C VAL A 48 -3.10 2.64 -7.27
N SER A 49 -4.22 3.17 -6.75
CA SER A 49 -4.16 4.33 -5.85
C SER A 49 -3.45 4.01 -4.53
N VAL A 50 -3.63 2.81 -3.99
CA VAL A 50 -2.95 2.35 -2.78
C VAL A 50 -1.44 2.26 -3.02
N LEU A 51 -1.02 1.64 -4.13
CA LEU A 51 0.40 1.52 -4.49
C LEU A 51 1.06 2.90 -4.70
N ASN A 52 0.36 3.83 -5.34
CA ASN A 52 0.86 5.20 -5.50
C ASN A 52 1.03 5.91 -4.15
N ARG A 53 0.09 5.72 -3.21
CA ARG A 53 0.20 6.28 -1.85
C ARG A 53 1.34 5.64 -1.07
N GLN A 54 1.51 4.32 -1.18
CA GLN A 54 2.61 3.60 -0.54
C GLN A 54 3.96 4.11 -1.03
N GLN A 55 4.10 4.41 -2.33
CA GLN A 55 5.34 4.97 -2.87
C GLN A 55 5.69 6.35 -2.29
N CYS A 56 4.67 7.16 -1.94
CA CYS A 56 4.87 8.50 -1.37
C CYS A 56 5.08 8.49 0.15
N TYR A 57 4.31 7.66 0.88
CA TYR A 57 4.17 7.77 2.33
C TYR A 57 4.57 6.49 3.09
N GLY A 58 4.90 5.42 2.38
CA GLY A 58 5.27 4.12 2.96
C GLY A 58 4.07 3.30 3.46
N VAL A 59 4.38 2.16 4.07
CA VAL A 59 3.41 1.27 4.73
C VAL A 59 3.49 1.46 6.25
N ASN A 60 2.35 1.45 6.93
CA ASN A 60 2.27 1.47 8.38
C ASN A 60 3.03 0.27 8.97
N GLY A 61 4.01 0.56 9.82
CA GLY A 61 4.86 -0.46 10.44
C GLY A 61 6.20 -0.70 9.74
N GLU A 62 6.41 -0.19 8.52
CA GLU A 62 7.76 0.01 8.00
C GLU A 62 8.33 1.22 8.72
N LYS A 63 9.04 0.98 9.84
CA LYS A 63 9.89 2.02 10.43
C LYS A 63 10.76 2.55 9.30
N SER A 64 10.54 3.82 8.96
CA SER A 64 11.40 4.61 8.11
C SER A 64 12.84 4.28 8.47
N LEU A 65 13.53 3.60 7.55
CA LEU A 65 14.98 3.44 7.65
C LEU A 65 15.51 4.85 7.83
N GLU A 66 16.11 5.09 9.00
CA GLU A 66 16.64 6.38 9.38
C GLU A 66 17.43 6.93 8.19
N ARG A 67 17.01 8.10 7.71
CA ARG A 67 17.78 8.86 6.74
C ARG A 67 19.13 9.10 7.41
N VAL A 68 20.13 8.31 7.03
CA VAL A 68 21.51 8.54 7.43
C VAL A 68 21.86 9.90 6.87
N GLU A 69 21.85 10.92 7.73
CA GLU A 69 22.46 12.21 7.42
C GLU A 69 23.95 11.94 7.24
N VAL A 70 24.38 11.87 5.97
CA VAL A 70 25.80 11.95 5.65
C VAL A 70 26.23 13.37 6.00
N SER A 71 26.83 13.52 7.16
CA SER A 71 27.58 14.72 7.53
C SER A 71 28.75 14.86 6.56
N VAL A 72 28.76 15.93 5.78
CA VAL A 72 29.96 16.43 5.07
C VAL A 72 30.52 17.60 5.86
#